data_AF-A0A972HUQ2-F1
#
_entry.id   AF-A0A972HUQ2-F1
#
_cell.length_a   1.000
_cell.length_b   1.000
_cell.length_c   1.000
_cell.angle_alpha   90.00
_cell.angle_beta   90.00
_cell.angle_gamma   90.00
#
_symmetry.space_group_name_H-M   'P 1'
#
loop_
_entity.id
_entity.type
_entity.pdbx_description
1 polymer ?
#
loop_
_entity_poly.entity_id
_entity_poly.type
_entity_poly.pdbx_seq_one_letter_code
_entity_poly.pdbx_strand_id
1 'polypeptide(L)'
;MSKKNRLDLLVKKNKGYLRTSDAVQAGISRAYLGEYVRKNGLERVANGLYKSADYWDDEFHVIQTRYPSGVFSHETALYLLGLAEREPLRYLISLPYGSNATVLLREGVKVFKVKRELFTVGLTDATTPAGHTVRVYNV
;
A
#
# COMPACT_ATOMS: atom_id res chain seq x y z
N MET A 1 23.80 -6.91 15.06
CA MET A 1 22.37 -7.21 14.76
C MET A 1 22.27 -8.37 13.79
N SER A 2 21.52 -9.42 14.12
CA SER A 2 21.26 -10.56 13.23
C SER A 2 20.36 -10.17 12.04
N LYS A 3 20.43 -10.91 10.92
CA LYS A 3 19.55 -10.72 9.74
C LYS A 3 18.07 -10.89 10.11
N LYS A 4 17.76 -11.85 11.00
CA LYS A 4 16.39 -12.06 11.51
C LYS A 4 15.87 -10.81 12.22
N ASN A 5 16.63 -10.29 13.19
CA ASN A 5 16.22 -9.10 13.94
C ASN A 5 15.99 -7.89 13.03
N ARG A 6 16.75 -7.74 11.94
CA ARG A 6 16.50 -6.68 10.96
C ARG A 6 15.15 -6.85 10.27
N LEU A 7 14.76 -8.06 9.88
CA LEU A 7 13.45 -8.33 9.29
C LEU A 7 12.32 -8.12 10.31
N ASP A 8 12.49 -8.59 11.55
CA ASP A 8 11.50 -8.39 12.62
C ASP A 8 11.27 -6.89 12.88
N LEU A 9 12.34 -6.09 12.88
CA LEU A 9 12.25 -4.63 12.99
C LEU A 9 11.53 -4.00 11.79
N LEU A 10 11.77 -4.49 10.56
CA LEU A 10 11.08 -4.00 9.37
C LEU A 10 9.58 -4.30 9.42
N VAL A 11 9.20 -5.53 9.77
CA VAL A 11 7.80 -5.94 9.95
C VAL A 11 7.12 -5.07 10.99
N LYS A 12 7.74 -4.89 12.16
CA LYS A 12 7.18 -4.07 13.24
C LYS A 12 7.07 -2.59 12.85
N LYS A 13 8.09 -2.04 12.19
CA LYS A 13 8.12 -0.64 11.74
C LYS A 13 7.02 -0.35 10.73
N ASN A 14 6.78 -1.28 9.81
CA ASN A 14 5.78 -1.14 8.77
C ASN A 14 4.48 -1.90 9.13
N LYS A 15 4.14 -1.90 10.43
CA LYS A 15 2.86 -2.36 10.99
C LYS A 15 2.37 -3.70 10.41
N GLY A 16 3.26 -4.67 10.37
CA GLY A 16 2.95 -6.04 9.92
C GLY A 16 3.29 -6.32 8.46
N TYR A 17 3.66 -5.32 7.67
CA TYR A 17 3.98 -5.52 6.26
C TYR A 17 5.50 -5.55 6.01
N LEU A 18 5.95 -6.44 5.14
CA LEU A 18 7.34 -6.58 4.75
C LEU A 18 7.48 -6.53 3.23
N ARG A 19 8.23 -5.54 2.75
CA ARG A 19 8.57 -5.41 1.34
C ARG A 19 9.90 -6.08 1.03
N THR A 20 9.95 -6.70 -0.15
CA THR A 20 11.18 -7.28 -0.67
C THR A 20 12.23 -6.21 -0.96
N SER A 21 11.81 -5.02 -1.41
CA SER A 21 12.69 -3.86 -1.61
C SER A 21 13.42 -3.48 -0.32
N ASP A 22 12.70 -3.43 0.78
CA ASP A 22 13.21 -2.95 2.07
C ASP A 22 14.17 -3.98 2.68
N ALA A 23 13.85 -5.27 2.56
CA ALA A 23 14.74 -6.35 2.95
C ALA A 23 16.06 -6.33 2.13
N VAL A 24 15.97 -6.15 0.81
CA VAL A 24 17.15 -6.05 -0.06
C VAL A 24 17.99 -4.82 0.29
N GLN A 25 17.35 -3.66 0.54
CA GLN A 25 18.02 -2.43 0.97
C GLN A 25 18.72 -2.61 2.33
N ALA A 26 18.16 -3.43 3.22
CA ALA A 26 18.80 -3.80 4.50
C ALA A 26 19.95 -4.82 4.36
N GLY A 27 20.35 -5.17 3.13
CA GLY A 27 21.44 -6.11 2.82
C GLY A 27 21.05 -7.58 2.97
N ILE A 28 19.75 -7.90 2.89
CA ILE A 28 19.24 -9.25 3.07
C ILE A 28 18.91 -9.86 1.71
N SER A 29 19.42 -11.06 1.45
CA SER A 29 19.18 -11.76 0.18
C SER A 29 17.72 -12.19 0.07
N ARG A 30 17.20 -12.25 -1.17
CA ARG A 30 15.85 -12.75 -1.45
C ARG A 30 15.64 -14.20 -0.97
N ALA A 31 16.70 -15.03 -1.03
CA ALA A 31 16.67 -16.39 -0.52
C ALA A 31 16.41 -16.42 1.00
N TYR A 32 17.14 -15.60 1.76
CA TYR A 32 16.95 -15.50 3.21
C TYR A 32 15.58 -14.91 3.55
N LEU A 33 15.12 -13.90 2.81
CA LEU A 33 13.76 -13.37 2.96
C LEU A 33 12.70 -14.45 2.75
N GLY A 34 12.83 -15.28 1.70
CA GLY A 34 11.89 -16.36 1.43
C GLY A 34 11.86 -17.41 2.55
N GLU A 35 13.02 -17.74 3.12
CA GLU A 35 13.10 -18.61 4.29
C GLU A 35 12.43 -17.99 5.51
N TYR A 36 12.67 -16.70 5.76
CA TYR A 36 12.05 -15.95 6.85
C TYR A 36 10.53 -15.90 6.72
N VAL A 37 10.01 -15.58 5.52
CA VAL A 37 8.56 -15.54 5.23
C VAL A 37 7.91 -16.88 5.55
N ARG A 38 8.52 -18.00 5.10
CA ARG A 38 8.01 -19.35 5.39
C ARG A 38 8.07 -19.70 6.87
N LYS A 39 9.21 -19.44 7.53
CA LYS A 39 9.42 -19.80 8.94
C LYS A 39 8.52 -19.05 9.91
N ASN A 40 8.18 -17.79 9.59
CA ASN A 40 7.35 -16.95 10.45
C ASN A 40 5.89 -16.85 9.95
N GLY A 41 5.50 -17.63 8.93
CA GLY A 41 4.12 -17.69 8.46
C GLY A 41 3.59 -16.40 7.84
N LEU A 42 4.45 -15.59 7.19
CA LEU A 42 3.98 -14.37 6.52
C LEU A 42 3.22 -14.73 5.23
N GLU A 43 2.10 -14.06 5.02
CA GLU A 43 1.24 -14.24 3.86
C GLU A 43 1.65 -13.30 2.73
N ARG A 44 1.63 -13.79 1.49
CA ARG A 44 1.94 -12.97 0.32
C ARG A 44 0.67 -12.27 -0.17
N VAL A 45 0.54 -10.99 0.17
CA VAL A 45 -0.60 -10.14 -0.22
C VAL A 45 -0.44 -9.48 -1.59
N ALA A 46 0.81 -9.29 -2.06
CA ALA A 46 1.09 -8.81 -3.41
C ALA A 46 2.47 -9.25 -3.89
N ASN A 47 2.83 -8.91 -5.13
CA ASN A 47 4.16 -9.23 -5.63
C ASN A 47 5.25 -8.49 -4.83
N GLY A 48 6.08 -9.24 -4.10
CA GLY A 48 7.15 -8.69 -3.28
C GLY A 48 6.68 -8.02 -1.99
N LEU A 49 5.40 -8.15 -1.61
CA LEU A 49 4.83 -7.64 -0.36
C LEU A 49 4.24 -8.81 0.43
N TYR A 50 4.63 -8.88 1.70
CA TYR A 50 4.19 -9.90 2.64
C TYR A 50 3.56 -9.25 3.86
N LYS A 51 2.62 -9.94 4.52
CA LYS A 51 1.90 -9.48 5.71
C LYS A 51 2.06 -10.53 6.82
N SER A 52 2.29 -10.09 8.05
CA SER A 52 2.20 -10.95 9.23
C SER A 52 0.74 -11.20 9.59
N ALA A 53 0.42 -12.44 9.98
CA ALA A 53 -0.92 -12.82 10.44
C ALA A 53 -1.35 -12.08 11.72
N ASP A 54 -0.41 -11.53 12.48
CA ASP A 54 -0.68 -10.81 13.73
C ASP A 54 -1.28 -9.39 13.54
N TYR A 55 -1.37 -8.92 12.30
CA TYR A 55 -1.81 -7.56 11.98
C TYR A 55 -3.10 -7.56 11.15
N TRP A 56 -3.88 -6.48 11.28
CA TRP A 56 -5.09 -6.26 10.49
C TRP A 56 -4.76 -6.05 9.01
N ASP A 57 -5.70 -6.43 8.15
CA ASP A 57 -5.61 -6.13 6.73
C ASP A 57 -5.76 -4.64 6.46
N ASP A 58 -4.91 -4.13 5.58
CA ASP A 58 -4.95 -2.77 5.07
C ASP A 58 -4.86 -2.79 3.54
N GLU A 59 -6.03 -2.90 2.92
CA GLU A 59 -6.14 -2.90 1.46
C GLU A 59 -5.66 -1.58 0.85
N PHE A 60 -5.87 -0.44 1.54
CA PHE A 60 -5.36 0.86 1.10
C PHE A 60 -3.83 0.84 1.02
N HIS A 61 -3.15 0.31 2.03
CA HIS A 61 -1.70 0.18 2.04
C HIS A 61 -1.20 -0.78 0.94
N VAL A 62 -1.88 -1.91 0.73
CA VAL A 62 -1.53 -2.87 -0.32
C VAL A 62 -1.64 -2.22 -1.71
N ILE A 63 -2.75 -1.52 -1.98
CA ILE A 63 -2.95 -0.78 -3.24
C ILE A 63 -1.90 0.31 -3.41
N GLN A 64 -1.67 1.14 -2.39
CA GLN A 64 -0.69 2.23 -2.44
C GLN A 64 0.74 1.72 -2.66
N THR A 65 1.08 0.57 -2.08
CA THR A 65 2.40 -0.08 -2.25
C THR A 65 2.59 -0.58 -3.67
N ARG A 66 1.55 -1.19 -4.26
CA ARG A 66 1.59 -1.68 -5.64
C ARG A 66 1.56 -0.58 -6.67
N TYR A 67 0.91 0.54 -6.35
CA TYR A 67 0.78 1.72 -7.19
C TYR A 67 1.33 2.95 -6.46
N PRO A 68 2.67 3.10 -6.35
CA PRO A 68 3.29 4.21 -5.63
C PRO A 68 2.98 5.58 -6.22
N SER A 69 2.45 5.67 -7.44
CA SER A 69 1.98 6.91 -8.04
C SER A 69 0.49 7.16 -7.82
N GLY A 70 -0.31 6.14 -7.48
CA GLY A 70 -1.76 6.27 -7.31
C GLY A 70 -2.16 7.11 -6.10
N VAL A 71 -3.23 7.88 -6.26
CA VAL A 71 -3.78 8.78 -5.24
C VAL A 71 -5.24 8.43 -5.04
N PHE A 72 -5.66 8.10 -3.82
CA PHE A 72 -7.09 7.86 -3.55
C PHE A 72 -7.88 9.15 -3.72
N SER A 73 -9.06 9.05 -4.32
CA SER A 73 -9.84 10.21 -4.75
C SER A 73 -11.33 10.03 -4.50
N HIS A 74 -12.11 11.10 -4.71
CA HIS A 74 -13.57 11.08 -4.60
C HIS A 74 -14.02 10.52 -3.25
N GLU A 75 -14.99 9.60 -3.22
CA GLU A 75 -15.54 8.99 -2.00
C GLU A 75 -14.47 8.32 -1.13
N THR A 76 -13.44 7.71 -1.74
CA THR A 76 -12.35 7.09 -0.97
C THR A 76 -11.48 8.11 -0.26
N ALA A 77 -11.22 9.26 -0.90
CA ALA A 77 -10.53 10.36 -0.23
C ALA A 77 -11.38 10.94 0.90
N LEU A 78 -12.68 11.13 0.68
CA LEU A 78 -13.60 11.62 1.71
C LEU A 78 -13.60 10.70 2.94
N TYR A 79 -13.70 9.39 2.73
CA TYR A 79 -13.64 8.42 3.82
C TYR A 79 -12.31 8.47 4.59
N LEU A 80 -11.17 8.46 3.88
CA LEU A 80 -9.85 8.50 4.50
C LEU A 80 -9.56 9.82 5.24
N LEU A 81 -10.21 10.92 4.83
CA LEU A 81 -10.13 12.22 5.49
C LEU A 81 -11.16 12.39 6.62
N GLY A 82 -11.98 11.38 6.91
CA GLY A 82 -13.04 11.45 7.93
C GLY A 82 -14.22 12.35 7.55
N LEU A 83 -14.35 12.68 6.26
CA LEU A 83 -15.43 13.50 5.69
C LEU A 83 -16.63 12.64 5.24
N ALA A 84 -16.49 11.32 5.26
CA ALA A 84 -17.57 10.37 5.03
C ALA A 84 -17.55 9.29 6.12
N GLU A 85 -18.72 9.00 6.70
CA GLU A 85 -18.86 8.02 7.79
C GLU A 85 -18.82 6.57 7.30
N ARG A 86 -19.11 6.33 6.01
CA ARG A 86 -19.22 4.99 5.44
C ARG A 86 -18.01 4.67 4.57
N GLU A 87 -17.51 3.46 4.71
CA GLU A 87 -16.49 2.91 3.82
C GLU A 87 -17.04 2.81 2.38
N PRO A 88 -16.27 3.23 1.37
CA PRO A 88 -16.72 3.21 -0.01
C PRO A 88 -16.91 1.77 -0.52
N LEU A 89 -17.99 1.53 -1.28
CA LEU A 89 -18.30 0.21 -1.84
C LEU A 89 -17.24 -0.31 -2.82
N ARG A 90 -16.47 0.61 -3.41
CA ARG A 90 -15.34 0.35 -4.29
C ARG A 90 -14.30 1.41 -4.02
N TYR A 91 -13.02 1.07 -4.10
CA TYR A 91 -11.98 2.10 -4.01
C TYR A 91 -11.91 2.91 -5.30
N LEU A 92 -11.75 4.22 -5.14
CA LEU A 92 -11.59 5.20 -6.21
C LEU A 92 -10.14 5.70 -6.15
N ILE A 93 -9.41 5.50 -7.24
CA ILE A 93 -8.02 5.91 -7.35
C ILE A 93 -7.79 6.71 -8.62
N SER A 94 -7.02 7.78 -8.49
CA SER A 94 -6.55 8.59 -9.60
C SER A 94 -5.12 8.20 -9.95
N LEU A 95 -4.86 8.02 -11.24
CA LEU A 95 -3.54 7.74 -11.79
C LEU A 95 -3.18 8.77 -12.86
N PRO A 96 -1.88 9.08 -13.04
CA PRO A 96 -1.46 9.97 -14.10
C PRO A 96 -1.74 9.31 -15.46
N TYR A 97 -2.12 10.13 -16.44
CA TYR A 97 -2.39 9.70 -17.80
C TYR A 97 -1.20 8.90 -18.38
N GLY A 98 -1.50 7.81 -19.09
CA GLY A 98 -0.50 6.86 -19.60
C GLY A 98 -0.08 5.74 -18.63
N SER A 99 -0.52 5.76 -17.37
CA SER A 99 -0.22 4.67 -16.42
C SER A 99 -1.03 3.41 -16.70
N ASN A 100 -0.47 2.22 -16.49
CA ASN A 100 -1.20 0.96 -16.56
C ASN A 100 -2.16 0.81 -15.37
N ALA A 101 -3.43 0.50 -15.63
CA ALA A 101 -4.47 0.30 -14.63
C ALA A 101 -5.18 -1.07 -14.74
N THR A 102 -4.72 -1.95 -15.62
CA THR A 102 -5.44 -3.20 -15.97
C THR A 102 -5.68 -4.08 -14.76
N VAL A 103 -4.71 -4.20 -13.86
CA VAL A 103 -4.85 -5.07 -12.68
C VAL A 103 -5.82 -4.46 -11.65
N LEU A 104 -5.74 -3.15 -11.41
CA LEU A 104 -6.70 -2.45 -10.52
C LEU A 104 -8.15 -2.60 -10.99
N LEU A 105 -8.38 -2.45 -12.29
CA LEU A 105 -9.71 -2.61 -12.88
C LEU A 105 -10.25 -4.04 -12.70
N ARG A 106 -9.38 -5.06 -12.81
CA ARG A 106 -9.76 -6.47 -12.55
C ARG A 106 -10.07 -6.73 -11.08
N GLU A 107 -9.46 -5.98 -10.18
CA GLU A 107 -9.69 -6.04 -8.72
C GLU A 107 -10.91 -5.22 -8.27
N GLY A 108 -11.68 -4.64 -9.21
CA GLY A 108 -12.88 -3.88 -8.91
C GLY A 108 -12.65 -2.42 -8.48
N VAL A 109 -11.40 -1.95 -8.51
CA VAL A 109 -11.04 -0.57 -8.21
C VAL A 109 -11.43 0.34 -9.37
N LYS A 110 -12.12 1.44 -9.08
CA LYS A 110 -12.49 2.44 -10.09
C LYS A 110 -11.32 3.41 -10.28
N VAL A 111 -10.83 3.49 -11.52
CA VAL A 111 -9.64 4.27 -11.86
C VAL A 111 -10.01 5.51 -12.67
N PHE A 112 -9.51 6.67 -12.23
CA PHE A 112 -9.57 7.94 -12.95
C PHE A 112 -8.20 8.28 -13.53
N LYS A 113 -8.19 8.87 -14.72
CA LYS A 113 -6.96 9.34 -15.38
C LYS A 113 -6.91 10.85 -15.35
N VAL A 114 -5.85 11.39 -14.76
CA VAL A 114 -5.64 12.83 -14.62
C VAL A 114 -4.43 13.23 -15.45
N LYS A 115 -4.50 14.40 -16.10
CA LYS A 115 -3.36 14.96 -16.83
C LYS A 115 -2.16 15.13 -15.89
N ARG A 116 -0.95 14.86 -16.37
CA ARG A 116 0.26 14.88 -15.52
C ARG A 116 0.48 16.25 -14.88
N GLU A 117 0.18 17.33 -15.60
CA GLU A 117 0.28 18.72 -15.13
C GLU A 117 -0.65 19.05 -13.96
N LEU A 118 -1.80 18.36 -13.87
CA LEU A 118 -2.78 18.56 -12.79
C LEU A 118 -2.64 17.50 -11.70
N PHE A 119 -1.81 16.46 -11.91
CA PHE A 119 -1.78 15.31 -11.03
C PHE A 119 -1.32 15.66 -9.62
N THR A 120 -0.43 16.65 -9.47
CA THR A 120 0.12 17.07 -8.18
C THR A 120 -0.78 18.03 -7.40
N VAL A 121 -1.80 18.58 -8.04
CA VAL A 121 -2.68 19.58 -7.43
C VAL A 121 -3.54 18.89 -6.36
N GLY A 122 -3.49 19.43 -5.14
CA GLY A 122 -4.30 18.93 -4.03
C GLY A 122 -3.83 17.61 -3.43
N LEU A 123 -2.61 17.14 -3.70
CA LEU A 123 -2.11 15.96 -2.99
C LEU A 123 -1.93 16.26 -1.50
N THR A 124 -2.42 15.33 -0.69
CA THR A 124 -2.17 15.27 0.75
C THR A 124 -2.00 13.82 1.18
N ASP A 125 -1.63 13.61 2.43
CA ASP A 125 -1.51 12.30 3.05
C ASP A 125 -2.67 12.09 4.04
N ALA A 126 -3.21 10.88 4.06
CA ALA A 126 -4.19 10.44 5.05
C ALA A 126 -3.70 9.18 5.75
N THR A 127 -4.23 8.94 6.95
CA THR A 127 -3.95 7.73 7.73
C THR A 127 -5.11 6.77 7.57
N THR A 128 -4.81 5.54 7.13
CA THR A 128 -5.82 4.47 7.00
C THR A 128 -6.31 4.03 8.38
N PRO A 129 -7.44 3.32 8.49
CA PRO A 129 -7.90 2.75 9.76
C PRO A 129 -6.88 1.81 10.43
N ALA A 130 -6.06 1.09 9.64
CA ALA A 130 -4.96 0.26 10.14
C ALA A 130 -3.66 1.05 10.40
N GLY A 131 -3.69 2.37 10.20
CA GLY A 131 -2.65 3.31 10.59
C GLY A 131 -1.58 3.56 9.52
N HIS A 132 -1.67 3.02 8.33
CA HIS A 132 -0.69 3.31 7.27
C HIS A 132 -0.96 4.68 6.65
N THR A 133 0.11 5.35 6.21
CA THR A 133 -0.01 6.60 5.45
C THR A 133 -0.21 6.28 3.98
N VAL A 134 -1.20 6.90 3.36
CA VAL A 134 -1.53 6.78 1.93
C VAL A 134 -1.77 8.15 1.31
N ARG A 135 -1.55 8.29 0.00
CA ARG A 135 -1.81 9.54 -0.72
C ARG A 135 -3.28 9.66 -1.06
N VAL A 136 -3.84 10.82 -0.78
CA VAL A 136 -5.22 11.17 -1.13
C VAL A 136 -5.25 12.55 -1.76
N TYR A 137 -6.30 12.86 -2.52
CA TYR A 137 -6.57 14.25 -2.87
C TYR A 137 -7.30 14.94 -1.73
N ASN A 138 -6.90 16.18 -1.43
CA ASN A 138 -7.67 17.06 -0.60
C ASN A 138 -8.98 17.44 -1.31
N VAL A 139 -9.96 17.83 -0.51
CA VAL A 139 -11.27 18.30 -0.95
C VAL A 139 -11.40 19.77 -0.61
#